data_AF-A0AA37UNG0-F1
#
_entry.id   AF-A0AA37UNG0-F1
#
_cell.length_a   1.000
_cell.length_b   1.000
_cell.length_c   1.000
_cell.angle_alpha   90.00
_cell.angle_beta   90.00
_cell.angle_gamma   90.00
#
_symmetry.space_group_name_H-M   'P 1'
#
loop_
_entity.id
_entity.type
_entity.pdbx_description
1 polymer ?
#
loop_
_entity_poly.entity_id
_entity_poly.type
_entity_poly.pdbx_seq_one_letter_code
_entity_poly.pdbx_strand_id
1 'polypeptide(L)'
;MRMHDTDEVRLIEAQAAPTRFARGWHCLGLIRDFGDGKPHAINAFGQKLVVFRSGDGKINVLDSYCRHMGGDLSQGEVKGDEIACPFHDWRWGGDGRCKQVPYARRAPRLARTATWTTLEQDGMLFVWNDPERKPPPPEVTIPRIEGATSDEWTDWHWYTTVVGTSNCREIVDNVVDMAHSSISTARCRLTSKTSSRDTSRRST
;
A
#
# COMPACT_ATOMS: atom_id res chain seq x y z
N MET A 1 15.93 -31.80 -42.92
CA MET A 1 15.84 -30.54 -42.16
C MET A 1 14.44 -29.99 -42.36
N ARG A 2 13.49 -30.33 -41.48
CA ARG A 2 12.13 -29.77 -41.54
C ARG A 2 12.17 -28.43 -40.82
N MET A 3 11.95 -27.35 -41.55
CA MET A 3 11.59 -26.06 -40.99
C MET A 3 10.19 -26.22 -40.42
N HIS A 4 10.04 -26.07 -39.10
CA HIS A 4 8.72 -25.88 -38.52
C HIS A 4 8.30 -24.45 -38.83
N ASP A 5 7.39 -24.34 -39.79
CA ASP A 5 6.41 -23.27 -39.86
C ASP A 5 5.68 -23.18 -38.51
N THR A 6 5.56 -21.96 -38.00
CA THR A 6 4.46 -21.54 -37.12
C THR A 6 4.51 -20.01 -37.06
N ASP A 7 3.97 -19.40 -38.11
CA ASP A 7 3.42 -18.03 -38.08
C ASP A 7 2.18 -17.99 -37.14
N GLU A 8 2.32 -18.58 -35.94
CA GLU A 8 1.24 -18.68 -34.97
C GLU A 8 1.07 -17.33 -34.30
N VAL A 9 -0.07 -16.70 -34.58
CA VAL A 9 -0.49 -15.46 -33.91
C VAL A 9 -0.61 -15.76 -32.42
N ARG A 10 0.20 -15.08 -31.59
CA ARG A 10 0.06 -15.14 -30.13
C ARG A 10 -1.31 -14.60 -29.74
N LEU A 11 -2.16 -15.47 -29.20
CA LEU A 11 -3.44 -15.09 -28.62
C LEU A 11 -3.22 -14.59 -27.19
N ILE A 12 -3.68 -13.37 -26.91
CA ILE A 12 -3.65 -12.81 -25.55
C ILE A 12 -4.91 -13.30 -24.84
N GLU A 13 -4.76 -14.26 -23.93
CA GLU A 13 -5.84 -14.71 -23.07
C GLU A 13 -6.03 -13.76 -21.90
N ALA A 14 -7.05 -12.91 -21.98
CA ALA A 14 -7.49 -12.11 -20.85
C ALA A 14 -8.21 -13.01 -19.82
N GLN A 15 -7.48 -13.49 -18.83
CA GLN A 15 -8.07 -14.26 -17.74
C GLN A 15 -8.85 -13.35 -16.78
N ALA A 16 -9.93 -13.87 -16.18
CA ALA A 16 -10.67 -13.15 -15.15
C ALA A 16 -9.76 -12.79 -13.96
N ALA A 17 -9.96 -11.61 -13.39
CA ALA A 17 -9.19 -11.15 -12.24
C ALA A 17 -9.34 -12.12 -11.06
N PRO A 18 -8.24 -12.42 -10.32
CA PRO A 18 -8.30 -13.26 -9.15
C PRO A 18 -9.17 -12.61 -8.06
N THR A 19 -9.95 -13.42 -7.35
CA THR A 19 -10.77 -12.98 -6.20
C THR A 19 -9.95 -12.82 -4.91
N ARG A 20 -8.76 -13.45 -4.85
CA ARG A 20 -7.83 -13.36 -3.73
C ARG A 20 -6.88 -12.17 -3.90
N PHE A 21 -6.79 -11.32 -2.89
CA PHE A 21 -5.79 -10.26 -2.83
C PHE A 21 -4.40 -10.79 -2.46
N ALA A 22 -3.36 -10.13 -2.96
CA ALA A 22 -1.97 -10.55 -2.77
C ALA A 22 -1.57 -10.55 -1.29
N ARG A 23 -0.82 -11.58 -0.88
CA ARG A 23 -0.16 -11.60 0.43
C ARG A 23 1.07 -10.71 0.38
N GLY A 24 1.22 -9.81 1.35
CA GLY A 24 2.35 -8.88 1.38
C GLY A 24 2.08 -7.58 2.13
N TRP A 25 3.13 -6.78 2.24
CA TRP A 25 3.05 -5.40 2.70
C TRP A 25 2.50 -4.50 1.61
N HIS A 26 1.57 -3.62 1.98
CA HIS A 26 0.97 -2.63 1.08
C HIS A 26 1.06 -1.26 1.73
N CYS A 27 1.57 -0.26 1.02
CA CYS A 27 1.59 1.12 1.48
C CYS A 27 0.18 1.72 1.40
N LEU A 28 -0.28 2.33 2.50
CA LEU A 28 -1.58 3.01 2.56
C LEU A 28 -1.46 4.52 2.34
N GLY A 29 -0.26 5.09 2.44
CA GLY A 29 -0.02 6.52 2.33
C GLY A 29 1.01 7.01 3.32
N LEU A 30 1.05 8.32 3.53
CA LEU A 30 2.03 8.95 4.41
C LEU A 30 1.55 9.01 5.86
N ILE A 31 2.46 8.76 6.80
CA ILE A 31 2.18 8.77 8.25
C ILE A 31 1.59 10.11 8.69
N ARG A 32 2.07 11.22 8.10
CA ARG A 32 1.60 12.58 8.44
C ARG A 32 0.12 12.80 8.14
N ASP A 33 -0.42 12.12 7.11
CA ASP A 33 -1.81 12.27 6.71
C ASP A 33 -2.77 11.58 7.70
N PHE A 34 -2.27 10.62 8.49
CA PHE A 34 -3.01 9.91 9.54
C PHE A 34 -2.78 10.51 10.94
N GLY A 35 -2.17 11.70 11.03
CA GLY A 35 -1.74 12.33 12.29
C GLY A 35 -2.63 13.47 12.78
N ASP A 36 -3.80 13.70 12.18
CA ASP A 36 -4.70 14.83 12.47
C ASP A 36 -5.65 14.59 13.66
N GLY A 37 -5.50 13.47 14.36
CA GLY A 37 -6.34 13.08 15.50
C GLY A 37 -7.71 12.52 15.11
N LYS A 38 -7.98 12.31 13.82
CA LYS A 38 -9.23 11.73 13.33
C LYS A 38 -9.03 10.30 12.83
N PRO A 39 -10.09 9.48 12.81
CA PRO A 39 -10.06 8.22 12.09
C PRO A 39 -10.16 8.46 10.57
N HIS A 40 -9.49 7.61 9.81
CA HIS A 40 -9.42 7.66 8.35
C HIS A 40 -9.95 6.38 7.74
N ALA A 41 -10.76 6.52 6.69
CA ALA A 41 -11.33 5.40 5.94
C ALA A 41 -10.41 4.97 4.80
N ILE A 42 -10.06 3.69 4.73
CA ILE A 42 -9.32 3.12 3.61
C ILE A 42 -10.09 1.92 3.04
N ASN A 43 -10.43 1.98 1.75
CA ASN A 43 -11.02 0.83 1.05
C ASN A 43 -9.89 0.00 0.43
N ALA A 44 -9.62 -1.17 1.01
CA ALA A 44 -8.55 -2.05 0.57
C ALA A 44 -8.96 -3.52 0.75
N PHE A 45 -8.41 -4.41 -0.07
CA PHE A 45 -8.65 -5.86 0.04
C PHE A 45 -10.13 -6.25 0.06
N GLY A 46 -10.96 -5.54 -0.73
CA GLY A 46 -12.40 -5.80 -0.83
C GLY A 46 -13.21 -5.45 0.42
N GLN A 47 -12.63 -4.71 1.36
CA GLN A 47 -13.28 -4.29 2.60
C GLN A 47 -12.91 -2.85 2.97
N LYS A 48 -13.56 -2.34 4.01
CA LYS A 48 -13.29 -1.00 4.56
C LYS A 48 -12.49 -1.13 5.85
N LEU A 49 -11.38 -0.42 5.93
CA LEU A 49 -10.49 -0.34 7.08
C LEU A 49 -10.62 1.04 7.74
N VAL A 50 -10.41 1.08 9.04
CA VAL A 50 -10.21 2.32 9.79
C VAL A 50 -8.75 2.42 10.22
N VAL A 51 -8.13 3.55 9.90
CA VAL A 51 -6.79 3.93 10.37
C VAL A 51 -6.97 5.03 11.40
N PHE A 52 -6.38 4.89 12.58
CA PHE A 52 -6.42 5.95 13.59
C PHE A 52 -5.16 5.96 14.43
N ARG A 53 -4.75 7.14 14.89
CA ARG A 53 -3.64 7.32 15.81
C ARG A 53 -4.14 7.28 17.25
N SER A 54 -3.65 6.36 18.06
CA SER A 54 -3.95 6.33 19.50
C SER A 54 -3.27 7.48 20.24
N GLY A 55 -3.73 7.78 21.46
CA GLY A 55 -3.15 8.79 22.35
C GLY A 55 -1.67 8.53 22.67
N ASP A 56 -1.24 7.26 22.69
CA ASP A 56 0.18 6.87 22.78
C ASP A 56 1.01 7.13 21.50
N GLY A 57 0.40 7.69 20.45
CA GLY A 57 1.05 8.09 19.21
C GLY A 57 1.12 7.01 18.13
N LYS A 58 0.75 5.75 18.42
CA LYS A 58 0.83 4.65 17.45
C LYS A 58 -0.30 4.71 16.44
N ILE A 59 -0.02 4.36 15.18
CA ILE A 59 -1.06 4.18 14.17
C ILE A 59 -1.58 2.75 14.20
N ASN A 60 -2.89 2.61 14.36
CA ASN A 60 -3.60 1.33 14.40
C ASN A 60 -4.52 1.20 13.19
N VAL A 61 -4.64 -0.02 12.68
CA VAL A 61 -5.52 -0.34 11.56
C VAL A 61 -6.43 -1.51 11.92
N LEU A 62 -7.74 -1.29 11.84
CA LEU A 62 -8.78 -2.26 12.16
C LEU A 62 -9.75 -2.42 10.98
N ASP A 63 -10.55 -3.48 10.99
CA ASP A 63 -11.76 -3.51 10.18
C ASP A 63 -12.69 -2.35 10.58
N SER A 64 -13.19 -1.60 9.61
CA SER A 64 -13.99 -0.39 9.87
C SER A 64 -15.38 -0.69 10.42
N TYR A 65 -15.95 -1.85 10.12
CA TYR A 65 -17.32 -2.17 10.57
C TYR A 65 -17.31 -2.75 11.99
N CYS A 66 -17.95 -2.01 12.91
CA CYS A 66 -18.07 -2.36 14.32
C CYS A 66 -18.80 -3.70 14.51
N ARG A 67 -18.19 -4.60 15.30
CA ARG A 67 -18.72 -5.95 15.56
C ARG A 67 -19.96 -5.98 16.48
N HIS A 68 -20.42 -4.83 16.94
CA HIS A 68 -21.69 -4.69 17.65
C HIS A 68 -22.86 -4.76 16.66
N MET A 69 -23.09 -3.70 15.88
CA MET A 69 -24.23 -3.56 14.95
C MET A 69 -23.82 -2.98 13.59
N GLY A 70 -22.56 -3.17 13.17
CA GLY A 70 -22.09 -2.77 11.84
C GLY A 70 -21.83 -1.27 11.64
N GLY A 71 -21.84 -0.46 12.71
CA GLY A 71 -21.50 0.96 12.62
C GLY A 71 -20.08 1.19 12.09
N ASP A 72 -19.89 2.23 11.27
CA ASP A 72 -18.63 2.51 10.62
C ASP A 72 -17.67 3.29 11.55
N LEU A 73 -16.64 2.63 12.05
CA LEU A 73 -15.63 3.19 12.96
C LEU A 73 -14.84 4.34 12.31
N SER A 74 -14.69 4.35 10.99
CA SER A 74 -14.03 5.45 10.28
C SER A 74 -14.80 6.78 10.32
N GLN A 75 -16.08 6.73 10.69
CA GLN A 75 -16.92 7.91 10.92
C GLN A 75 -17.05 8.24 12.42
N GLY A 76 -16.27 7.55 13.26
CA GLY A 76 -16.25 7.73 14.70
C GLY A 76 -15.30 8.83 15.15
N GLU A 77 -14.82 8.69 16.39
CA GLU A 77 -13.91 9.64 17.02
C GLU A 77 -12.84 8.88 17.80
N VAL A 78 -11.59 9.35 17.73
CA VAL A 78 -10.53 8.82 18.59
C VAL A 78 -10.69 9.40 19.99
N LYS A 79 -10.76 8.52 20.99
CA LYS A 79 -10.91 8.91 22.41
C LYS A 79 -9.85 8.21 23.23
N GLY A 80 -8.77 8.93 23.57
CA GLY A 80 -7.60 8.34 24.22
C GLY A 80 -6.89 7.38 23.26
N ASP A 81 -6.70 6.13 23.66
CA ASP A 81 -6.02 5.10 22.87
C ASP A 81 -6.95 4.26 21.98
N GLU A 82 -8.21 4.68 21.86
CA GLU A 82 -9.30 3.87 21.33
C GLU A 82 -10.10 4.60 20.26
N ILE A 83 -10.62 3.85 19.29
CA ILE A 83 -11.62 4.37 18.35
C ILE A 83 -13.03 4.13 18.89
N ALA A 84 -13.81 5.19 18.98
CA ALA A 84 -15.19 5.17 19.44
C ALA A 84 -16.15 5.03 18.26
N CYS A 85 -17.00 4.02 18.29
CA CYS A 85 -18.01 3.80 17.25
C CYS A 85 -19.07 4.91 17.28
N PRO A 86 -19.40 5.56 16.14
CA PRO A 86 -20.34 6.68 16.13
C PRO A 86 -21.78 6.27 16.49
N PHE A 87 -22.12 4.98 16.40
CA PHE A 87 -23.48 4.53 16.63
C PHE A 87 -23.81 4.35 18.12
N HIS A 88 -22.93 3.70 18.88
CA HIS A 88 -23.18 3.35 20.29
C HIS A 88 -21.97 3.63 21.19
N ASP A 89 -20.96 4.37 20.71
CA ASP A 89 -19.76 4.76 21.46
C ASP A 89 -18.92 3.61 22.05
N TRP A 90 -19.06 2.39 21.51
CA TRP A 90 -18.18 1.27 21.87
C TRP A 90 -16.74 1.62 21.52
N ARG A 91 -15.83 1.38 22.46
CA ARG A 91 -14.41 1.70 22.33
C ARG A 91 -13.61 0.48 21.92
N TRP A 92 -12.88 0.60 20.83
CA TRP A 92 -12.04 -0.45 20.29
C TRP A 92 -10.57 -0.01 20.34
N GLY A 93 -9.72 -0.82 20.98
CA GLY A 93 -8.28 -0.56 20.99
C GLY A 93 -7.60 -1.04 19.72
N GLY A 94 -6.36 -0.62 19.51
CA GLY A 94 -5.52 -1.08 18.39
C GLY A 94 -5.23 -2.59 18.37
N ASP A 95 -5.38 -3.26 19.51
CA ASP A 95 -5.33 -4.73 19.64
C ASP A 95 -6.66 -5.41 19.24
N GLY A 96 -7.62 -4.64 18.72
CA GLY A 96 -8.93 -5.08 18.26
C GLY A 96 -9.90 -5.43 19.38
N ARG A 97 -9.49 -5.34 20.66
CA ARG A 97 -10.38 -5.67 21.79
C ARG A 97 -11.34 -4.51 22.06
N CYS A 98 -12.58 -4.84 22.40
CA CYS A 98 -13.48 -3.86 22.99
C CYS A 98 -13.00 -3.52 24.40
N LYS A 99 -12.58 -2.27 24.61
CA LYS A 99 -12.04 -1.77 25.88
C LYS A 99 -13.14 -1.29 26.81
N GLN A 100 -14.13 -0.61 26.26
CA GLN A 100 -15.20 0.00 27.01
C GLN A 100 -16.52 0.01 26.22
N VAL A 101 -17.61 -0.24 26.94
CA VAL A 101 -18.98 -0.03 26.48
C VAL A 101 -19.59 0.97 27.46
N PRO A 102 -19.73 2.26 27.11
CA PRO A 102 -19.99 3.33 28.09
C PRO A 102 -21.23 3.13 28.98
N TYR A 103 -22.26 2.49 28.42
CA TYR A 103 -23.54 2.26 29.11
C TYR A 103 -23.65 0.87 29.76
N ALA A 104 -22.59 0.06 29.73
CA ALA A 104 -22.57 -1.26 30.34
C ALA A 104 -21.55 -1.32 31.48
N ARG A 105 -21.88 -2.07 32.54
CA ARG A 105 -20.96 -2.25 33.69
C ARG A 105 -19.64 -2.92 33.31
N ARG A 106 -19.63 -3.75 32.27
CA ARG A 106 -18.46 -4.49 31.77
C ARG A 106 -18.52 -4.62 30.26
N ALA A 107 -17.39 -4.42 29.59
CA ALA A 107 -17.25 -4.76 28.18
C ALA A 107 -17.24 -6.30 28.00
N PRO A 108 -17.83 -6.85 26.92
CA PRO A 108 -17.80 -8.29 26.67
C PRO A 108 -16.36 -8.79 26.45
N ARG A 109 -15.91 -9.78 27.24
CA ARG A 109 -14.52 -10.29 27.20
C ARG A 109 -14.10 -10.87 25.84
N LEU A 110 -15.06 -11.39 25.07
CA LEU A 110 -14.85 -12.01 23.76
C LEU A 110 -15.02 -11.02 22.60
N ALA A 111 -15.48 -9.78 22.85
CA ALA A 111 -15.68 -8.80 21.79
C ALA A 111 -14.34 -8.36 21.21
N ARG A 112 -14.07 -8.80 19.98
CA ARG A 112 -12.87 -8.46 19.21
C ARG A 112 -13.22 -8.20 17.75
N THR A 113 -12.52 -7.23 17.15
CA THR A 113 -12.49 -7.01 15.70
C THR A 113 -11.15 -7.43 15.13
N ALA A 114 -11.04 -7.56 13.81
CA ALA A 114 -9.78 -7.90 13.18
C ALA A 114 -8.84 -6.69 13.19
N THR A 115 -7.58 -6.96 13.48
CA THR A 115 -6.47 -6.02 13.47
C THR A 115 -5.58 -6.30 12.27
N TRP A 116 -4.97 -5.25 11.74
CA TRP A 116 -4.01 -5.36 10.65
C TRP A 116 -2.63 -5.03 11.18
N THR A 117 -1.64 -5.87 10.85
CA THR A 117 -0.26 -5.61 11.29
C THR A 117 0.27 -4.41 10.52
N THR A 118 0.74 -3.40 11.24
CA THR A 118 1.26 -2.16 10.68
C THR A 118 2.79 -2.12 10.73
N LEU A 119 3.38 -1.37 9.79
CA LEU A 119 4.77 -0.97 9.80
C LEU A 119 4.83 0.51 9.45
N GLU A 120 5.41 1.31 10.33
CA GLU A 120 5.68 2.73 10.12
C GLU A 120 7.16 2.88 9.77
N GLN A 121 7.45 3.33 8.55
CA GLN A 121 8.82 3.39 8.06
C GLN A 121 8.95 4.46 6.97
N ASP A 122 10.04 5.23 7.03
CA ASP A 122 10.42 6.20 5.99
C ASP A 122 9.29 7.20 5.66
N GLY A 123 8.51 7.61 6.66
CA GLY A 123 7.37 8.52 6.50
C GLY A 123 6.10 7.87 5.93
N MET A 124 6.09 6.56 5.68
CA MET A 124 4.99 5.80 5.09
C MET A 124 4.37 4.81 6.07
N LEU A 125 3.06 4.60 5.93
CA LEU A 125 2.31 3.58 6.66
C LEU A 125 2.08 2.36 5.76
N PHE A 126 2.52 1.19 6.22
CA PHE A 126 2.29 -0.08 5.55
C PHE A 126 1.36 -0.98 6.38
N VAL A 127 0.59 -1.82 5.69
CA VAL A 127 -0.21 -2.89 6.30
C VAL A 127 0.11 -4.24 5.68
N TRP A 128 0.14 -5.28 6.51
CA TRP A 128 0.30 -6.66 6.06
C TRP A 128 -1.06 -7.28 5.75
N ASN A 129 -1.22 -7.74 4.50
CA ASN A 129 -2.34 -8.60 4.12
C ASN A 129 -1.86 -10.05 3.98
N ASP A 130 -2.60 -10.97 4.60
CA ASP A 130 -2.49 -12.38 4.32
C ASP A 130 -3.88 -13.03 4.40
N PRO A 131 -4.39 -13.62 3.30
CA PRO A 131 -5.64 -14.38 3.31
C PRO A 131 -5.65 -15.54 4.31
N GLU A 132 -4.49 -16.07 4.69
CA GLU A 132 -4.36 -17.12 5.73
C GLU A 132 -4.24 -16.54 7.15
N ARG A 133 -4.28 -15.21 7.30
CA ARG A 133 -4.21 -14.46 8.57
C ARG A 133 -2.97 -14.78 9.41
N LYS A 134 -1.84 -15.13 8.77
CA LYS A 134 -0.55 -15.31 9.45
C LYS A 134 0.16 -13.96 9.59
N PRO A 135 0.96 -13.77 10.66
CA PRO A 135 1.81 -12.58 10.79
C PRO A 135 2.87 -12.55 9.67
N PRO A 136 3.42 -11.36 9.36
CA PRO A 136 4.53 -11.24 8.42
C PRO A 136 5.76 -12.02 8.91
N PRO A 137 6.36 -12.88 8.08
CA PRO A 137 7.66 -13.46 8.38
C PRO A 137 8.74 -12.37 8.51
N PRO A 138 9.70 -12.47 9.45
CA PRO A 138 10.73 -11.44 9.64
C PRO A 138 11.56 -11.11 8.40
N GLU A 139 11.76 -12.09 7.51
CA GLU A 139 12.50 -11.96 6.26
C GLU A 139 11.73 -11.21 5.16
N VAL A 140 10.40 -11.08 5.30
CA VAL A 140 9.55 -10.34 4.35
C VAL A 140 9.20 -8.99 4.95
N THR A 141 10.10 -8.03 4.75
CA THR A 141 9.94 -6.65 5.23
C THR A 141 10.19 -5.62 4.12
N ILE A 142 9.83 -4.37 4.38
CA ILE A 142 10.12 -3.24 3.49
C ILE A 142 11.56 -2.75 3.74
N PRO A 143 12.42 -2.67 2.72
CA PRO A 143 13.76 -2.10 2.86
C PRO A 143 13.73 -0.63 3.29
N ARG A 144 14.69 -0.20 4.11
CA ARG A 144 14.86 1.20 4.51
C ARG A 144 15.38 2.04 3.35
N ILE A 145 14.86 3.25 3.21
CA ILE A 145 15.34 4.27 2.26
C ILE A 145 16.20 5.26 3.05
N GLU A 146 17.53 5.16 2.94
CA GLU A 146 18.47 5.96 3.73
C GLU A 146 18.23 7.47 3.62
N GLY A 147 17.90 7.97 2.43
CA GLY A 147 17.62 9.40 2.19
C GLY A 147 16.27 9.90 2.69
N ALA A 148 15.31 9.00 3.01
CA ALA A 148 13.94 9.42 3.35
C ALA A 148 13.83 10.13 4.71
N THR A 149 14.82 9.95 5.58
CA THR A 149 14.89 10.59 6.90
C THR A 149 16.04 11.60 7.01
N SER A 150 16.70 11.93 5.89
CA SER A 150 17.83 12.86 5.84
C SER A 150 17.35 14.26 5.44
N ASP A 151 17.95 15.29 6.03
CA ASP A 151 17.74 16.70 5.65
C ASP A 151 18.37 17.04 4.28
N GLU A 152 19.18 16.15 3.72
CA GLU A 152 19.79 16.29 2.39
C GLU A 152 18.79 16.10 1.25
N TRP A 153 17.64 15.49 1.53
CA TRP A 153 16.60 15.21 0.54
C TRP A 153 15.32 15.96 0.88
N THR A 154 14.51 16.22 -0.15
CA THR A 154 13.17 16.79 0.06
C THR A 154 12.27 15.76 0.73
N ASP A 155 11.29 16.25 1.50
CA ASP A 155 10.19 15.41 1.98
C ASP A 155 9.37 14.84 0.79
N TRP A 156 8.59 13.80 1.06
CA TRP A 156 7.77 13.11 0.08
C TRP A 156 6.79 14.04 -0.63
N HIS A 157 6.93 14.13 -1.95
CA HIS A 157 5.86 14.58 -2.83
C HIS A 157 5.02 13.38 -3.26
N TRP A 158 3.75 13.35 -2.83
CA TRP A 158 2.89 12.17 -2.95
C TRP A 158 1.67 12.44 -3.82
N TYR A 159 1.35 11.46 -4.67
CA TYR A 159 0.17 11.47 -5.53
C TYR A 159 -0.56 10.14 -5.40
N THR A 160 -1.88 10.17 -5.48
CA THR A 160 -2.71 8.97 -5.44
C THR A 160 -3.74 9.05 -6.56
N THR A 161 -3.78 8.00 -7.37
CA THR A 161 -4.73 7.85 -8.47
C THR A 161 -5.46 6.54 -8.32
N VAL A 162 -6.79 6.57 -8.35
CA VAL A 162 -7.62 5.37 -8.27
C VAL A 162 -7.87 4.84 -9.67
N VAL A 163 -7.42 3.61 -9.93
CA VAL A 163 -7.70 2.89 -11.18
C VAL A 163 -8.85 1.91 -10.92
N GLY A 164 -10.04 2.22 -11.45
CA GLY A 164 -11.26 1.47 -11.14
C GLY A 164 -11.58 0.28 -12.06
N THR A 165 -10.94 0.19 -13.23
CA THR A 165 -11.33 -0.73 -14.30
C THR A 165 -10.38 -1.91 -14.50
N SER A 166 -9.23 -1.92 -13.82
CA SER A 166 -8.13 -2.84 -14.10
C SER A 166 -7.60 -3.47 -12.81
N ASN A 167 -7.04 -4.67 -12.93
CA ASN A 167 -6.37 -5.34 -11.82
C ASN A 167 -4.98 -4.74 -11.56
N CYS A 168 -4.50 -4.76 -10.32
CA CYS A 168 -3.17 -4.26 -9.99
C CYS A 168 -2.03 -5.04 -10.68
N ARG A 169 -2.26 -6.28 -11.11
CA ARG A 169 -1.30 -7.09 -11.88
C ARG A 169 -0.85 -6.39 -13.16
N GLU A 170 -1.74 -5.69 -13.85
CA GLU A 170 -1.41 -4.99 -15.10
C GLU A 170 -0.31 -3.94 -14.89
N ILE A 171 -0.22 -3.34 -13.71
CA ILE A 171 0.84 -2.38 -13.37
C ILE A 171 2.17 -3.10 -13.16
N VAL A 172 2.15 -4.32 -12.61
CA VAL A 172 3.34 -5.14 -12.33
C VAL A 172 4.02 -5.60 -13.61
N ASP A 173 3.25 -5.89 -14.66
CA ASP A 173 3.79 -6.36 -15.94
C ASP A 173 4.74 -5.32 -16.60
N ASN A 174 4.60 -4.03 -16.27
CA ASN A 174 5.53 -2.99 -16.71
C ASN A 174 6.99 -3.22 -16.27
N VAL A 175 7.23 -4.03 -15.22
CA VAL A 175 8.59 -4.33 -14.73
C VAL A 175 9.43 -5.03 -15.79
N VAL A 176 8.81 -5.80 -16.70
CA VAL A 176 9.51 -6.54 -17.76
C VAL A 176 9.34 -5.89 -19.14
N ASP A 177 8.55 -4.82 -19.27
CA ASP A 177 8.32 -4.11 -20.53
C ASP A 177 9.32 -2.97 -20.75
N MET A 178 10.48 -3.35 -21.28
CA MET A 178 11.54 -2.41 -21.66
C MET A 178 11.14 -1.49 -22.83
N ALA A 179 10.28 -1.96 -23.75
CA ALA A 179 9.89 -1.19 -24.93
C ALA A 179 8.94 -0.06 -24.56
N HIS A 180 7.94 -0.34 -23.73
CA HIS A 180 7.05 0.66 -23.15
C HIS A 180 7.84 1.74 -22.41
N SER A 181 8.85 1.34 -21.62
CA SER A 181 9.71 2.28 -20.91
C SER A 181 10.37 3.29 -21.86
N SER A 182 10.88 2.84 -23.01
CA SER A 182 11.55 3.72 -23.99
C SER A 182 10.61 4.74 -24.66
N ILE A 183 9.36 4.36 -24.92
CA ILE A 183 8.37 5.18 -25.61
C ILE A 183 7.69 6.12 -24.63
N SER A 184 7.24 5.59 -23.48
CA SER A 184 6.46 6.32 -22.48
C SER A 184 7.30 7.30 -21.66
N THR A 185 8.60 7.04 -21.44
CA THR A 185 9.50 7.98 -20.73
C THR A 185 10.27 8.91 -21.67
N ALA A 186 10.00 8.88 -22.98
CA ALA A 186 10.66 9.70 -24.00
C ALA A 186 12.18 9.81 -23.80
N ARG A 187 12.87 8.69 -23.55
CA ARG A 187 14.34 8.68 -23.57
C ARG A 187 14.82 8.69 -25.01
N CYS A 188 14.85 9.87 -25.63
CA CYS A 188 15.66 10.10 -26.82
C CYS A 188 17.13 9.89 -26.45
N ARG A 189 17.71 8.74 -26.79
CA ARG A 189 19.17 8.56 -26.74
C ARG A 189 19.78 9.45 -27.81
N LEU A 190 20.18 10.67 -27.44
CA LEU A 190 21.13 11.46 -28.21
C LEU A 190 22.46 10.68 -28.23
N THR A 191 22.64 9.79 -29.21
CA THR A 191 23.96 9.25 -29.50
C THR A 191 24.77 10.36 -30.15
N SER A 192 25.61 11.05 -29.38
CA SER A 192 26.66 11.89 -29.94
C SER A 192 27.65 10.99 -30.67
N LYS A 193 27.55 10.88 -32.00
CA LYS A 193 28.66 10.38 -32.81
C LYS A 193 29.76 11.45 -32.81
N THR A 194 30.68 11.39 -31.86
CA THR A 194 31.98 12.05 -31.98
C THR A 194 32.79 11.30 -33.04
N SER A 195 32.74 11.80 -34.27
CA SER A 195 33.66 11.39 -35.35
C SER A 195 35.00 12.12 -35.14
N SER A 196 35.96 11.48 -34.47
CA SER A 196 37.36 11.90 -34.55
C SER A 196 37.95 11.36 -35.86
N ARG A 197 38.07 12.21 -36.88
CA ARG A 197 38.93 11.92 -38.03
C ARG A 197 40.28 12.58 -37.77
N ASP A 198 41.24 11.70 -37.54
CA ASP A 198 42.66 11.91 -37.32
C ASP A 198 43.30 12.69 -38.48
N THR A 199 43.94 13.81 -38.17
CA THR A 199 44.73 14.61 -39.10
C THR A 199 46.22 14.26 -38.94
N SER A 200 46.66 13.16 -39.55
CA SER A 200 48.09 12.93 -39.72
C SER A 200 48.57 13.52 -41.06
N ARG A 201 49.24 14.67 -40.96
CA ARG A 201 50.11 15.24 -41.99
C ARG A 201 51.12 14.19 -42.49
N ARG A 202 51.25 14.03 -43.80
CA ARG A 202 52.50 13.55 -44.43
C ARG A 202 53.18 14.75 -45.06
N SER A 203 54.28 15.16 -44.45
CA SER A 203 55.34 15.98 -45.04
C SER A 203 56.49 15.05 -45.42
N THR A 204 57.16 15.43 -46.53
CA THR A 204 58.27 14.79 -47.27
C THR A 204 57.92 13.57 -48.11
#